data_AF-A0A6C2UCR1-F1
#
_entry.id   AF-A0A6C2UCR1-F1
#
_cell.length_a   1.000
_cell.length_b   1.000
_cell.length_c   1.000
_cell.angle_alpha   90.00
_cell.angle_beta   90.00
_cell.angle_gamma   90.00
#
_symmetry.space_group_name_H-M   'P 1'
#
loop_
_entity.id
_entity.type
_entity.pdbx_description
1 polymer ?
#
loop_
_entity_poly.entity_id
_entity_poly.type
_entity_poly.pdbx_seq_one_letter_code
_entity_poly.pdbx_strand_id
1 'polypeptide(L)'
;MKTRTLLIAIGCIIITGMADANTLKDKPPTIFYPEGHYLEGWPRTAQRDMFGYNYQQHKFVGYFANVYLGGDGLPPYGGNAKKYYQALVAYGYFDSVEAAEEALSGEWFWGLRDVRLYMRWNDAWLSNQDRGDDSMGDEPDGNLDRHYGFPSYINSGAELTQFQVEPIKVTCKKGKTKTVYLYYYSKIVAVPDTAVLVDGIWYTEDGEEMGPQSYGQFAKVKEFLYDPLENGDPCMKPCKPRVWKKEMCEMVRPDHCWTGKRVWGDNGNGKGPYKIGK
;
A
#
# COMPACT_ATOMS: atom_id res chain seq x y z
N MET A 1 31.75 41.30 -54.24
CA MET A 1 30.92 40.07 -54.22
C MET A 1 30.80 39.60 -52.77
N LYS A 2 29.59 39.59 -52.20
CA LYS A 2 29.33 39.12 -50.83
C LYS A 2 28.87 37.67 -50.90
N THR A 3 29.74 36.75 -50.51
CA THR A 3 29.47 35.31 -50.43
C THR A 3 28.58 35.05 -49.23
N ARG A 4 27.32 34.63 -49.46
CA ARG A 4 26.41 34.19 -48.39
C ARG A 4 26.61 32.69 -48.20
N THR A 5 27.28 32.31 -47.14
CA THR A 5 27.39 30.91 -46.69
C THR A 5 26.06 30.51 -46.06
N LEU A 6 25.34 29.60 -46.71
CA LEU A 6 24.11 28.99 -46.20
C LEU A 6 24.52 27.83 -45.26
N LEU A 7 24.40 28.05 -43.95
CA LEU A 7 24.54 27.02 -42.93
C LEU A 7 23.24 26.21 -42.89
N ILE A 8 23.27 25.01 -43.48
CA ILE A 8 22.20 24.02 -43.33
C ILE A 8 22.47 23.28 -42.02
N ALA A 9 21.75 23.67 -40.97
CA ALA A 9 21.71 22.91 -39.72
C ALA A 9 20.89 21.64 -39.96
N ILE A 10 21.58 20.51 -40.19
CA ILE A 10 20.96 19.18 -40.17
C ILE A 10 20.70 18.86 -38.70
N GLY A 11 19.48 19.15 -38.24
CA GLY A 11 19.01 18.67 -36.95
C GLY A 11 18.82 17.15 -37.03
N CYS A 12 19.80 16.39 -36.55
CA CYS A 12 19.62 14.98 -36.22
C CYS A 12 18.64 14.90 -35.05
N ILE A 13 17.34 14.79 -35.35
CA ILE A 13 16.35 14.32 -34.39
C ILE A 13 16.68 12.85 -34.18
N ILE A 14 17.42 12.55 -33.10
CA ILE A 14 17.55 11.19 -32.59
C ILE A 14 16.17 10.85 -32.04
N ILE A 15 15.34 10.21 -32.86
CA ILE A 15 14.15 9.51 -32.38
C ILE A 15 14.70 8.25 -31.72
N THR A 16 15.09 8.34 -30.45
CA THR A 16 15.20 7.15 -29.62
C THR A 16 13.81 6.55 -29.59
N GLY A 17 13.60 5.44 -30.31
CA GLY A 17 12.37 4.67 -30.21
C GLY A 17 12.17 4.36 -28.74
N MET A 18 11.07 4.85 -28.16
CA MET A 18 10.64 4.34 -26.86
C MET A 18 10.40 2.85 -27.10
N ALA A 19 11.17 1.98 -26.46
CA ALA A 19 10.88 0.55 -26.49
C ALA A 19 9.41 0.37 -26.12
N ASP A 20 8.68 -0.40 -26.94
CA ASP A 20 7.26 -0.61 -26.74
C ASP A 20 7.07 -1.33 -25.39
N ALA A 21 6.52 -0.61 -24.41
CA ALA A 21 6.24 -1.15 -23.09
C ALA A 21 5.01 -2.06 -23.15
N ASN A 22 5.13 -3.29 -22.65
CA ASN A 22 3.98 -4.13 -22.36
C ASN A 22 3.15 -3.48 -21.23
N THR A 23 1.83 -3.59 -21.33
CA THR A 23 0.91 -3.01 -20.35
C THR A 23 -0.15 -4.00 -19.91
N LEU A 24 -0.73 -3.76 -18.73
CA LEU A 24 -1.86 -4.53 -18.21
C LEU A 24 -3.14 -4.46 -19.08
N LYS A 25 -3.13 -3.70 -20.18
CA LYS A 25 -4.25 -3.52 -21.12
C LYS A 25 -4.03 -4.24 -22.45
N ASP A 26 -2.88 -4.86 -22.65
CA ASP A 26 -2.52 -5.50 -23.91
C ASP A 26 -3.45 -6.66 -24.27
N LYS A 27 -3.58 -6.91 -25.57
CA LYS A 27 -4.43 -7.97 -26.14
C LYS A 27 -3.68 -8.66 -27.27
N PRO A 28 -3.23 -9.91 -27.12
CA PRO A 28 -3.35 -10.77 -25.93
C PRO A 28 -2.57 -10.24 -24.70
N PRO A 29 -2.90 -10.67 -23.47
CA PRO A 29 -2.13 -10.29 -22.28
C PRO A 29 -0.67 -10.76 -22.38
N THR A 30 0.25 -9.93 -21.91
CA THR A 30 1.70 -10.15 -21.91
C THR A 30 2.29 -10.27 -20.50
N ILE A 31 1.58 -9.75 -19.48
CA ILE A 31 2.03 -9.69 -18.09
C ILE A 31 1.23 -10.71 -17.25
N PHE A 32 1.94 -11.62 -16.58
CA PHE A 32 1.34 -12.75 -15.85
C PHE A 32 1.77 -12.78 -14.38
N TYR A 33 1.10 -13.58 -13.56
CA TYR A 33 1.64 -13.91 -12.25
C TYR A 33 2.80 -14.90 -12.40
N PRO A 34 3.89 -14.70 -11.64
CA PRO A 34 5.09 -15.52 -11.74
C PRO A 34 4.86 -16.94 -11.21
N GLU A 35 5.82 -17.81 -11.50
CA GLU A 35 5.91 -19.18 -10.96
C GLU A 35 5.85 -19.18 -9.43
N GLY A 36 5.14 -20.15 -8.85
CA GLY A 36 4.92 -20.29 -7.41
C GLY A 36 3.78 -19.45 -6.85
N HIS A 37 3.25 -18.48 -7.60
CA HIS A 37 2.12 -17.69 -7.15
C HIS A 37 0.79 -18.49 -7.22
N TYR A 38 -0.17 -18.25 -6.31
CA TYR A 38 -1.50 -18.89 -6.33
C TYR A 38 -2.26 -18.70 -7.66
N LEU A 39 -1.95 -17.62 -8.38
CA LEU A 39 -2.50 -17.27 -9.70
C LEU A 39 -1.50 -17.48 -10.84
N GLU A 40 -0.45 -18.29 -10.64
CA GLU A 40 0.58 -18.57 -11.65
C GLU A 40 -0.02 -18.79 -13.05
N GLY A 41 0.55 -18.12 -14.06
CA GLY A 41 0.10 -18.22 -15.45
C GLY A 41 -1.24 -17.52 -15.75
N TRP A 42 -1.94 -16.96 -14.75
CA TRP A 42 -3.08 -16.08 -15.01
C TRP A 42 -2.59 -14.68 -15.38
N PRO A 43 -3.27 -13.99 -16.31
CA PRO A 43 -2.88 -12.64 -16.68
C PRO A 43 -3.14 -11.67 -15.53
N ARG A 44 -2.19 -10.77 -15.28
CA ARG A 44 -2.46 -9.58 -14.44
C ARG A 44 -3.36 -8.64 -15.23
N THR A 45 -4.34 -8.06 -14.55
CA THR A 45 -5.32 -7.17 -15.19
C THR A 45 -5.24 -5.76 -14.64
N ALA A 46 -5.76 -4.78 -15.37
CA ALA A 46 -5.89 -3.41 -14.88
C ALA A 46 -6.93 -3.26 -13.74
N GLN A 47 -7.67 -4.33 -13.40
CA GLN A 47 -8.64 -4.33 -12.32
C GLN A 47 -8.01 -4.79 -11.00
N ARG A 48 -8.78 -4.69 -9.92
CA ARG A 48 -8.36 -5.21 -8.61
C ARG A 48 -8.42 -6.74 -8.63
N ASP A 49 -7.34 -7.40 -8.21
CA ASP A 49 -7.31 -8.86 -8.06
C ASP A 49 -8.01 -9.34 -6.78
N MET A 50 -7.99 -10.66 -6.55
CA MET A 50 -8.63 -11.27 -5.38
C MET A 50 -7.85 -11.09 -4.07
N PHE A 51 -6.57 -10.71 -4.12
CA PHE A 51 -5.75 -10.44 -2.93
C PHE A 51 -5.94 -9.00 -2.44
N GLY A 52 -6.26 -8.08 -3.36
CA GLY A 52 -6.52 -6.68 -3.09
C GLY A 52 -5.64 -5.72 -3.90
N TYR A 53 -4.73 -6.21 -4.74
CA TYR A 53 -3.86 -5.38 -5.57
C TYR A 53 -4.63 -4.80 -6.75
N ASN A 54 -4.39 -3.52 -7.03
CA ASN A 54 -4.73 -2.87 -8.28
C ASN A 54 -3.46 -2.19 -8.80
N TYR A 55 -2.73 -2.92 -9.64
CA TYR A 55 -1.45 -2.49 -10.20
C TYR A 55 -1.60 -1.23 -11.05
N GLN A 56 -2.66 -1.13 -11.86
CA GLN A 56 -2.94 0.06 -12.68
C GLN A 56 -3.12 1.34 -11.85
N GLN A 57 -3.62 1.23 -10.61
CA GLN A 57 -3.87 2.36 -9.71
C GLN A 57 -2.80 2.48 -8.61
N HIS A 58 -1.74 1.68 -8.67
CA HIS A 58 -0.67 1.60 -7.68
C HIS A 58 -1.18 1.54 -6.23
N LYS A 59 -2.14 0.65 -5.97
CA LYS A 59 -2.72 0.51 -4.64
C LYS A 59 -3.07 -0.91 -4.26
N PHE A 60 -3.08 -1.15 -2.96
CA PHE A 60 -3.56 -2.38 -2.35
C PHE A 60 -4.64 -2.04 -1.32
N VAL A 61 -5.72 -2.81 -1.30
CA VAL A 61 -6.78 -2.72 -0.28
C VAL A 61 -7.22 -4.11 0.12
N GLY A 62 -6.85 -4.56 1.32
CA GLY A 62 -7.12 -5.92 1.77
C GLY A 62 -6.73 -6.17 3.23
N TYR A 63 -6.58 -7.45 3.57
CA TYR A 63 -5.96 -7.87 4.84
C TYR A 63 -4.44 -7.95 4.67
N PHE A 64 -3.68 -7.64 5.72
CA PHE A 64 -2.22 -7.61 5.66
C PHE A 64 -1.63 -8.93 5.14
N ALA A 65 -2.14 -10.08 5.57
CA ALA A 65 -1.68 -11.39 5.12
C ALA A 65 -1.80 -11.58 3.59
N ASN A 66 -2.79 -10.96 2.93
CA ASN A 66 -2.98 -11.10 1.48
C ASN A 66 -1.88 -10.45 0.65
N VAL A 67 -0.99 -9.66 1.25
CA VAL A 67 0.22 -9.18 0.58
C VAL A 67 1.16 -10.34 0.23
N TYR A 68 1.17 -11.39 1.05
CA TYR A 68 2.17 -12.48 1.01
C TYR A 68 1.57 -13.80 0.55
N LEU A 69 0.34 -14.14 0.99
CA LEU A 69 -0.28 -15.45 0.72
C LEU A 69 -0.25 -15.87 -0.75
N GLY A 70 -0.42 -14.93 -1.68
CA GLY A 70 -0.36 -15.24 -3.11
C GLY A 70 1.02 -15.75 -3.53
N GLY A 71 2.10 -15.16 -3.03
CA GLY A 71 3.47 -15.61 -3.28
C GLY A 71 3.82 -16.93 -2.58
N ASP A 72 3.13 -17.24 -1.48
CA ASP A 72 3.25 -18.53 -0.77
C ASP A 72 2.35 -19.62 -1.39
N GLY A 73 1.74 -19.36 -2.55
CA GLY A 73 0.88 -20.31 -3.25
C GLY A 73 -0.48 -20.55 -2.59
N LEU A 74 -0.90 -19.70 -1.65
CA LEU A 74 -2.13 -19.84 -0.87
C LEU A 74 -3.27 -18.92 -1.35
N PRO A 75 -4.54 -19.34 -1.23
CA PRO A 75 -5.69 -18.51 -1.59
C PRO A 75 -5.83 -17.27 -0.68
N PRO A 76 -6.56 -16.22 -1.09
CA PRO A 76 -6.71 -15.02 -0.29
C PRO A 76 -7.47 -15.25 1.02
N TYR A 77 -6.99 -14.63 2.10
CA TYR A 77 -7.66 -14.60 3.40
C TYR A 77 -8.86 -13.65 3.40
N GLY A 78 -10.01 -14.16 3.85
CA GLY A 78 -11.29 -13.43 3.90
C GLY A 78 -11.63 -12.78 5.24
N GLY A 79 -10.73 -12.79 6.23
CA GLY A 79 -11.00 -12.22 7.57
C GLY A 79 -11.67 -13.18 8.56
N ASN A 80 -11.57 -14.49 8.33
CA ASN A 80 -12.03 -15.50 9.29
C ASN A 80 -11.10 -16.71 9.31
N ALA A 81 -10.16 -16.73 10.26
CA ALA A 81 -9.12 -17.76 10.37
C ALA A 81 -9.69 -19.18 10.40
N LYS A 82 -10.74 -19.42 11.20
CA LYS A 82 -11.37 -20.75 11.28
C LYS A 82 -11.89 -21.23 9.93
N LYS A 83 -12.63 -20.39 9.21
CA LYS A 83 -13.13 -20.74 7.87
C LYS A 83 -11.99 -20.90 6.86
N TYR A 84 -10.93 -20.12 7.01
CA TYR A 84 -9.78 -20.18 6.13
C TYR A 84 -9.04 -21.51 6.26
N TYR A 85 -8.69 -21.93 7.48
CA TYR A 85 -8.05 -23.23 7.70
C TYR A 85 -8.90 -24.40 7.18
N GLN A 86 -10.22 -24.35 7.43
CA GLN A 86 -11.16 -25.33 6.89
C GLN A 86 -11.14 -25.37 5.35
N ALA A 87 -11.05 -24.21 4.70
CA ALA A 87 -10.97 -24.13 3.24
C ALA A 87 -9.65 -24.70 2.71
N LEU A 88 -8.52 -24.41 3.37
CA LEU A 88 -7.22 -24.94 2.95
C LEU A 88 -7.18 -26.47 2.99
N VAL A 89 -7.74 -27.07 4.05
CA VAL A 89 -7.87 -28.53 4.14
C VAL A 89 -8.80 -29.07 3.06
N ALA A 90 -9.95 -28.43 2.85
CA ALA A 90 -10.91 -28.84 1.82
C ALA A 90 -10.35 -28.77 0.40
N TYR A 91 -9.40 -27.84 0.15
CA TYR A 91 -8.70 -27.72 -1.12
C TYR A 91 -7.42 -28.57 -1.22
N GLY A 92 -7.07 -29.32 -0.16
CA GLY A 92 -5.93 -30.24 -0.17
C GLY A 92 -4.57 -29.59 0.05
N TYR A 93 -4.51 -28.36 0.60
CA TYR A 93 -3.24 -27.74 0.99
C TYR A 93 -2.65 -28.35 2.27
N PHE A 94 -3.51 -28.86 3.15
CA PHE A 94 -3.11 -29.47 4.43
C PHE A 94 -4.02 -30.65 4.77
N ASP A 95 -3.47 -31.61 5.50
CA ASP A 95 -4.20 -32.83 5.90
C ASP A 95 -5.23 -32.59 7.03
N SER A 96 -5.05 -31.55 7.84
CA SER A 96 -5.96 -31.20 8.93
C SER A 96 -5.97 -29.70 9.26
N VAL A 97 -6.99 -29.26 10.01
CA VAL A 97 -7.11 -27.84 10.43
C VAL A 97 -5.96 -27.46 11.35
N GLU A 98 -5.54 -28.37 12.22
CA GLU A 98 -4.44 -28.19 13.15
C GLU A 98 -3.11 -28.02 12.40
N ALA A 99 -2.87 -28.83 11.36
CA ALA A 99 -1.68 -28.68 10.51
C ALA A 99 -1.66 -27.33 9.77
N ALA A 100 -2.81 -26.89 9.24
CA ALA A 100 -2.93 -25.58 8.59
C ALA A 100 -2.70 -24.42 9.58
N GLU A 101 -3.22 -24.54 10.81
CA GLU A 101 -3.04 -23.54 11.86
C GLU A 101 -1.58 -23.47 12.33
N GLU A 102 -0.91 -24.61 12.52
CA GLU A 102 0.49 -24.69 12.91
C GLU A 102 1.39 -24.07 11.83
N ALA A 103 1.22 -24.48 10.57
CA ALA A 103 2.00 -23.96 9.45
C ALA A 103 1.87 -22.44 9.32
N LEU A 104 0.64 -21.93 9.27
CA LEU A 104 0.41 -20.49 9.14
C LEU A 104 0.84 -19.71 10.39
N SER A 105 0.76 -20.28 11.58
CA SER A 105 1.26 -19.62 12.80
C SER A 105 2.79 -19.47 12.82
N GLY A 106 3.51 -20.27 12.03
CA GLY A 106 4.94 -20.11 11.78
C GLY A 106 5.27 -18.92 10.86
N GLU A 107 4.29 -18.42 10.09
CA GLU A 107 4.51 -17.31 9.16
C GLU A 107 4.51 -15.97 9.89
N TRP A 108 5.56 -15.18 9.66
CA TRP A 108 5.80 -13.92 10.36
C TRP A 108 4.67 -12.89 10.19
N PHE A 109 3.94 -12.92 9.06
CA PHE A 109 2.85 -12.01 8.77
C PHE A 109 1.49 -12.49 9.31
N TRP A 110 1.37 -13.76 9.70
CA TRP A 110 0.07 -14.35 10.05
C TRP A 110 -0.51 -13.80 11.35
N GLY A 111 0.35 -13.37 12.27
CA GLY A 111 -0.07 -12.59 13.46
C GLY A 111 -0.83 -11.32 13.10
N LEU A 112 -0.55 -10.73 11.93
CA LEU A 112 -1.17 -9.51 11.41
C LEU A 112 -2.34 -9.79 10.45
N ARG A 113 -2.78 -11.04 10.28
CA ARG A 113 -3.81 -11.41 9.29
C ARG A 113 -5.11 -10.62 9.38
N ASP A 114 -5.50 -10.20 10.59
CA ASP A 114 -6.74 -9.44 10.83
C ASP A 114 -6.55 -7.92 10.72
N VAL A 115 -5.31 -7.46 10.50
CA VAL A 115 -5.00 -6.05 10.21
C VAL A 115 -5.50 -5.71 8.82
N ARG A 116 -6.34 -4.68 8.71
CA ARG A 116 -6.73 -4.12 7.42
C ARG A 116 -5.63 -3.21 6.93
N LEU A 117 -5.26 -3.38 5.67
CA LEU A 117 -4.13 -2.71 5.06
C LEU A 117 -4.57 -1.97 3.80
N TYR A 118 -4.19 -0.69 3.75
CA TYR A 118 -4.21 0.14 2.57
C TYR A 118 -2.78 0.50 2.21
N MET A 119 -2.38 0.26 0.97
CA MET A 119 -1.10 0.74 0.45
C MET A 119 -1.31 1.55 -0.82
N ARG A 120 -0.41 2.51 -1.04
CA ARG A 120 -0.28 3.26 -2.28
C ARG A 120 1.18 3.46 -2.60
N TRP A 121 1.55 3.29 -3.86
CA TRP A 121 2.92 3.45 -4.34
C TRP A 121 2.98 4.26 -5.64
N ASN A 122 4.18 4.53 -6.14
CA ASN A 122 4.43 5.15 -7.44
C ASN A 122 5.08 4.17 -8.44
N ASP A 123 5.21 4.58 -9.70
CA ASP A 123 5.78 3.71 -10.75
C ASP A 123 7.20 3.23 -10.44
N ALA A 124 8.01 4.04 -9.74
CA ALA A 124 9.37 3.64 -9.35
C ALA A 124 9.38 2.51 -8.31
N TRP A 125 8.36 2.40 -7.44
CA TRP A 125 8.23 1.28 -6.50
C TRP A 125 7.84 -0.02 -7.22
N LEU A 126 6.74 0.02 -7.98
CA LEU A 126 6.22 -1.08 -8.79
C LEU A 126 5.36 -0.50 -9.90
N SER A 127 5.88 -0.61 -11.12
CA SER A 127 5.26 -0.12 -12.35
C SER A 127 3.95 -0.85 -12.66
N ASN A 128 3.12 -0.26 -13.52
CA ASN A 128 1.99 -0.95 -14.16
C ASN A 128 2.32 -1.41 -15.59
N GLN A 129 3.60 -1.37 -15.94
CA GLN A 129 4.15 -1.76 -17.23
C GLN A 129 5.27 -2.77 -17.03
N ASP A 130 5.55 -3.46 -18.11
CA ASP A 130 6.66 -4.40 -18.29
C ASP A 130 7.48 -3.85 -19.46
N ARG A 131 8.62 -3.24 -19.12
CA ARG A 131 9.53 -2.59 -20.08
C ARG A 131 10.84 -3.34 -20.18
N GLY A 132 11.10 -4.25 -19.25
CA GLY A 132 12.28 -5.08 -19.21
C GLY A 132 12.83 -5.28 -17.81
N ASP A 133 13.61 -6.35 -17.69
CA ASP A 133 14.15 -6.92 -16.46
C ASP A 133 14.73 -5.85 -15.48
N ASP A 134 14.39 -6.00 -14.20
CA ASP A 134 14.90 -5.22 -13.08
C ASP A 134 16.44 -5.31 -12.92
N SER A 135 17.07 -6.23 -13.64
CA SER A 135 18.51 -6.45 -13.80
C SER A 135 19.17 -5.66 -14.94
N MET A 136 18.49 -4.67 -15.54
CA MET A 136 18.94 -3.87 -16.71
C MET A 136 18.79 -4.54 -18.08
N GLY A 137 17.84 -5.47 -18.23
CA GLY A 137 17.45 -5.94 -19.56
C GLY A 137 16.53 -4.92 -20.26
N ASP A 138 16.69 -4.75 -21.57
CA ASP A 138 15.81 -3.88 -22.39
C ASP A 138 14.57 -4.63 -22.93
N GLU A 139 14.40 -5.90 -22.57
CA GLU A 139 13.35 -6.78 -23.12
C GLU A 139 12.34 -7.18 -22.05
N PRO A 140 11.03 -7.04 -22.31
CA PRO A 140 9.96 -7.41 -21.38
C PRO A 140 10.05 -8.86 -20.91
N ASP A 141 9.90 -9.09 -19.60
CA ASP A 141 10.04 -10.41 -18.96
C ASP A 141 8.69 -11.02 -18.52
N GLY A 142 7.58 -10.32 -18.78
CA GLY A 142 6.24 -10.71 -18.37
C GLY A 142 5.91 -10.33 -16.92
N ASN A 143 6.79 -9.61 -16.22
CA ASN A 143 6.59 -9.09 -14.88
C ASN A 143 6.46 -7.57 -14.85
N LEU A 144 5.93 -7.03 -13.76
CA LEU A 144 5.85 -5.60 -13.57
C LEU A 144 7.20 -5.06 -13.09
N ASP A 145 7.70 -4.02 -13.77
CA ASP A 145 9.02 -3.47 -13.46
C ASP A 145 9.10 -2.92 -12.02
N ARG A 146 10.28 -3.07 -11.41
CA ARG A 146 10.67 -2.38 -10.17
C ARG A 146 11.82 -1.45 -10.51
N HIS A 147 11.81 -0.24 -9.93
CA HIS A 147 12.86 0.78 -10.12
C HIS A 147 13.34 0.93 -11.57
N TYR A 148 12.41 0.93 -12.54
CA TYR A 148 12.73 0.96 -13.96
C TYR A 148 13.69 2.10 -14.32
N GLY A 149 14.77 1.76 -15.04
CA GLY A 149 15.83 2.69 -15.41
C GLY A 149 16.90 2.93 -14.32
N PHE A 150 16.84 2.19 -13.22
CA PHE A 150 17.82 2.25 -12.13
C PHE A 150 18.32 0.85 -11.74
N PRO A 151 19.60 0.70 -11.33
CA PRO A 151 20.17 -0.58 -10.90
C PRO A 151 19.59 -1.11 -9.59
N SER A 152 18.88 -0.27 -8.85
CA SER A 152 18.26 -0.60 -7.57
C SER A 152 17.23 0.47 -7.21
N TYR A 153 16.60 0.36 -6.04
CA TYR A 153 15.73 1.44 -5.57
C TYR A 153 16.49 2.73 -5.24
N ILE A 154 17.80 2.69 -4.95
CA ILE A 154 18.60 3.91 -4.71
C ILE A 154 18.47 4.85 -5.91
N ASN A 155 18.22 6.14 -5.65
CA ASN A 155 17.95 7.19 -6.65
C ASN A 155 16.67 7.01 -7.49
N SER A 156 15.94 5.90 -7.40
CA SER A 156 14.77 5.63 -8.26
C SER A 156 13.59 6.58 -8.00
N GLY A 157 13.55 7.23 -6.83
CA GLY A 157 12.39 7.99 -6.38
C GLY A 157 11.21 7.11 -5.97
N ALA A 158 11.41 5.80 -5.77
CA ALA A 158 10.38 4.88 -5.29
C ALA A 158 9.80 5.32 -3.94
N GLU A 159 8.48 5.28 -3.81
CA GLU A 159 7.79 5.55 -2.55
C GLU A 159 6.66 4.57 -2.31
N LEU A 160 6.48 4.22 -1.04
CA LEU A 160 5.35 3.44 -0.55
C LEU A 160 4.75 4.14 0.66
N THR A 161 3.44 4.33 0.60
CA THR A 161 2.62 4.77 1.72
C THR A 161 1.77 3.61 2.20
N GLN A 162 1.79 3.37 3.50
CA GLN A 162 1.07 2.30 4.15
C GLN A 162 0.17 2.84 5.26
N PHE A 163 -1.06 2.35 5.31
CA PHE A 163 -2.01 2.63 6.38
C PHE A 163 -2.65 1.33 6.86
N GLN A 164 -2.54 1.08 8.16
CA GLN A 164 -3.02 -0.13 8.83
C GLN A 164 -4.12 0.21 9.83
N VAL A 165 -5.11 -0.67 9.93
CA VAL A 165 -6.16 -0.62 10.94
C VAL A 165 -6.21 -1.96 11.66
N GLU A 166 -5.80 -1.96 12.92
CA GLU A 166 -5.75 -3.16 13.75
C GLU A 166 -6.92 -3.18 14.75
N PRO A 167 -7.74 -4.24 14.77
CA PRO A 167 -8.80 -4.40 15.75
C PRO A 167 -8.26 -4.97 17.07
N ILE A 168 -8.36 -4.20 18.17
CA ILE A 168 -7.95 -4.64 19.51
C ILE A 168 -9.19 -4.86 20.38
N LYS A 169 -9.29 -6.02 21.02
CA LYS A 169 -10.36 -6.31 22.00
C LYS A 169 -9.93 -5.83 23.38
N VAL A 170 -10.74 -4.97 23.99
CA VAL A 170 -10.49 -4.41 25.33
C VAL A 170 -11.61 -4.79 26.27
N THR A 171 -11.27 -5.18 27.49
CA THR A 171 -12.24 -5.47 28.56
C THR A 171 -12.53 -4.19 29.35
N CYS A 172 -13.77 -3.75 29.28
CA CYS A 172 -14.29 -2.59 29.97
C CYS A 172 -14.73 -2.92 31.40
N LYS A 173 -14.99 -1.85 32.16
CA LYS A 173 -15.67 -1.94 33.46
C LYS A 173 -16.91 -2.83 33.35
N LYS A 174 -17.11 -3.71 34.35
CA LYS A 174 -18.18 -4.73 34.41
C LYS A 174 -18.03 -5.89 33.40
N GLY A 175 -16.80 -6.17 32.93
CA GLY A 175 -16.51 -7.35 32.11
C GLY A 175 -17.02 -7.29 30.66
N LYS A 176 -17.43 -6.12 30.18
CA LYS A 176 -17.89 -5.96 28.79
C LYS A 176 -16.70 -5.87 27.85
N THR A 177 -16.66 -6.66 26.79
CA THR A 177 -15.63 -6.52 25.75
C THR A 177 -16.06 -5.54 24.67
N LYS A 178 -15.15 -4.67 24.25
CA LYS A 178 -15.32 -3.74 23.12
C LYS A 178 -14.16 -3.91 22.16
N THR A 179 -14.40 -3.74 20.87
CA THR A 179 -13.31 -3.61 19.89
C THR A 179 -12.99 -2.13 19.72
N VAL A 180 -11.71 -1.77 19.87
CA VAL A 180 -11.14 -0.48 19.48
C VAL A 180 -10.20 -0.68 18.31
N TYR A 181 -9.78 0.41 17.65
CA TYR A 181 -8.94 0.34 16.46
C TYR A 181 -7.69 1.16 16.66
N LEU A 182 -6.54 0.49 16.54
CA LEU A 182 -5.25 1.12 16.42
C LEU A 182 -5.02 1.48 14.94
N TYR A 183 -4.49 2.67 14.71
CA TYR A 183 -4.18 3.14 13.36
C TYR A 183 -2.69 3.39 13.24
N TYR A 184 -2.05 2.73 12.29
CA TYR A 184 -0.64 2.94 11.98
C TYR A 184 -0.49 3.46 10.56
N TYR A 185 0.31 4.49 10.39
CA TYR A 185 0.66 5.08 9.13
C TYR A 185 2.18 5.11 8.98
N SER A 186 2.68 4.75 7.80
CA SER A 186 4.07 4.99 7.44
C SER A 186 4.21 5.40 5.98
N LYS A 187 5.24 6.20 5.71
CA LYS A 187 5.73 6.48 4.37
C LYS A 187 7.22 6.15 4.33
N ILE A 188 7.61 5.36 3.36
CA ILE A 188 9.01 5.08 3.05
C ILE A 188 9.34 5.62 1.66
N VAL A 189 10.57 6.09 1.48
CA VAL A 189 11.09 6.58 0.19
C VAL A 189 12.47 5.99 -0.03
N ALA A 190 12.78 5.72 -1.30
CA ALA A 190 14.12 5.37 -1.73
C ALA A 190 15.10 6.47 -1.34
N VAL A 191 16.26 6.08 -0.82
CA VAL A 191 17.32 7.04 -0.47
C VAL A 191 18.12 7.44 -1.72
N PRO A 192 18.66 8.67 -1.76
CA PRO A 192 19.65 9.02 -2.77
C PRO A 192 20.97 8.26 -2.51
N ASP A 193 21.79 8.10 -3.53
CA ASP A 193 23.13 7.48 -3.42
C ASP A 193 24.11 8.29 -2.56
N THR A 194 23.86 9.58 -2.39
CA THR A 194 24.62 10.46 -1.49
C THR A 194 24.22 10.33 -0.03
N ALA A 195 23.13 9.62 0.29
CA ALA A 195 22.72 9.42 1.68
C ALA A 195 23.68 8.46 2.41
N VAL A 196 23.90 8.74 3.70
CA VAL A 196 24.76 7.93 4.56
C VAL A 196 23.93 7.26 5.65
N LEU A 197 24.13 5.96 5.84
CA LEU A 197 23.51 5.19 6.91
C LEU A 197 24.41 5.21 8.15
N VAL A 198 23.93 5.80 9.24
CA VAL A 198 24.63 5.86 10.53
C VAL A 198 23.72 5.29 11.61
N ASP A 199 24.16 4.23 12.29
CA ASP A 199 23.41 3.57 13.37
C ASP A 199 21.95 3.22 13.02
N GLY A 200 21.70 2.81 11.77
CA GLY A 200 20.38 2.42 11.29
C GLY A 200 19.49 3.60 10.87
N ILE A 201 20.00 4.82 10.83
CA ILE A 201 19.30 6.04 10.40
C ILE A 201 19.96 6.60 9.14
N TRP A 202 19.15 6.95 8.16
CA TRP A 202 19.61 7.59 6.92
C TRP A 202 19.71 9.11 7.11
N TYR A 203 20.82 9.68 6.62
CA TYR A 203 21.08 11.12 6.58
C TYR A 203 21.38 11.58 5.15
N THR A 204 20.98 12.79 4.80
CA THR A 204 21.37 13.44 3.54
C THR A 204 22.87 13.77 3.54
N GLU A 205 23.42 14.17 2.38
CA GLU A 205 24.82 14.62 2.25
C GLU A 205 25.12 15.83 3.17
N ASP A 206 24.13 16.69 3.40
CA ASP A 206 24.23 17.85 4.31
C ASP A 206 24.08 17.48 5.80
N GLY A 207 23.86 16.19 6.11
CA GLY A 207 23.69 15.69 7.47
C GLY A 207 22.28 15.83 8.03
N GLU A 208 21.26 16.10 7.20
CA GLU A 208 19.86 16.15 7.65
C GLU A 208 19.29 14.74 7.80
N GLU A 209 18.61 14.46 8.91
CA GLU A 209 17.98 13.16 9.15
C GLU A 209 16.80 12.91 8.20
N MET A 210 16.82 11.78 7.50
CA MET A 210 15.69 11.30 6.69
C MET A 210 14.77 10.39 7.49
N GLY A 211 15.34 9.49 8.30
CA GLY A 211 14.61 8.54 9.14
C GLY A 211 15.25 7.15 9.17
N PRO A 212 14.69 6.22 9.97
CA PRO A 212 15.26 4.89 10.15
C PRO A 212 15.22 4.07 8.86
N GLN A 213 16.20 3.17 8.70
CA GLN A 213 16.30 2.25 7.58
C GLN A 213 15.08 1.33 7.51
N SER A 214 14.55 1.18 6.31
CA SER A 214 13.51 0.22 5.96
C SER A 214 13.91 -0.50 4.67
N TYR A 215 13.74 -1.81 4.61
CA TYR A 215 14.03 -2.64 3.42
C TYR A 215 15.40 -2.37 2.77
N GLY A 216 16.43 -2.10 3.56
CA GLY A 216 17.77 -1.83 3.09
C GLY A 216 17.95 -0.45 2.46
N GLN A 217 17.23 -0.16 1.37
CA GLN A 217 17.41 1.01 0.48
C GLN A 217 16.39 2.14 0.68
N PHE A 218 15.57 2.05 1.72
CA PHE A 218 14.53 3.06 2.00
C PHE A 218 14.72 3.70 3.37
N ALA A 219 14.31 4.96 3.47
CA ALA A 219 14.16 5.68 4.73
C ALA A 219 12.68 5.82 5.08
N LYS A 220 12.32 5.58 6.35
CA LYS A 220 10.98 5.86 6.87
C LYS A 220 10.83 7.35 7.21
N VAL A 221 10.48 8.14 6.21
CA VAL A 221 10.38 9.62 6.31
C VAL A 221 9.13 10.13 7.03
N LYS A 222 8.14 9.26 7.26
CA LYS A 222 6.98 9.60 8.08
C LYS A 222 6.45 8.35 8.75
N GLU A 223 6.16 8.47 10.04
CA GLU A 223 5.51 7.44 10.83
C GLU A 223 4.51 8.09 11.77
N PHE A 224 3.37 7.45 11.97
CA PHE A 224 2.39 7.89 12.94
C PHE A 224 1.60 6.69 13.47
N LEU A 225 1.49 6.61 14.79
CA LEU A 225 0.69 5.63 15.51
C LEU A 225 -0.39 6.37 16.31
N TYR A 226 -1.65 6.00 16.11
CA TYR A 226 -2.73 6.36 17.02
C TYR A 226 -3.14 5.12 17.79
N ASP A 227 -2.79 5.11 19.07
CA ASP A 227 -3.31 4.13 20.02
C ASP A 227 -4.48 4.76 20.82
N PRO A 228 -5.71 4.24 20.67
CA PRO A 228 -6.84 4.68 21.49
C PRO A 228 -6.67 4.36 22.99
N LEU A 229 -5.75 3.48 23.37
CA LEU A 229 -5.51 3.06 24.76
C LEU A 229 -4.61 4.01 25.53
N GLU A 230 -3.68 4.69 24.85
CA GLU A 230 -2.84 5.73 25.45
C GLU A 230 -3.65 6.99 25.82
N ASN A 231 -4.78 7.20 25.14
CA ASN A 231 -5.57 8.43 25.22
C ASN A 231 -6.71 8.41 26.27
N GLY A 232 -6.71 7.46 27.21
CA GLY A 232 -7.65 7.38 28.33
C GLY A 232 -8.52 6.12 28.32
N ASP A 233 -9.64 6.13 29.06
CA ASP A 233 -10.53 4.95 29.20
C ASP A 233 -11.14 4.57 27.83
N PRO A 234 -10.72 3.46 27.19
CA PRO A 234 -11.14 3.08 25.83
C PRO A 234 -12.63 2.69 25.77
N CYS A 235 -13.25 2.56 26.94
CA CYS A 235 -14.65 2.20 27.14
C CYS A 235 -15.54 3.40 27.38
N MET A 236 -14.98 4.61 27.47
CA MET A 236 -15.75 5.85 27.35
C MET A 236 -16.38 5.90 25.94
N LYS A 237 -17.58 6.50 25.83
CA LYS A 237 -18.14 6.85 24.52
C LYS A 237 -17.08 7.71 23.82
N PRO A 238 -16.73 7.44 22.56
CA PRO A 238 -15.79 8.29 21.86
C PRO A 238 -16.31 9.72 21.97
N CYS A 239 -15.57 10.59 22.66
CA CYS A 239 -15.62 11.99 22.30
C CYS A 239 -15.33 11.97 20.80
N LYS A 240 -16.34 12.28 19.97
CA LYS A 240 -16.16 12.44 18.52
C LYS A 240 -14.84 13.19 18.37
N PRO A 241 -13.82 12.64 17.70
CA PRO A 241 -12.53 13.33 17.60
C PRO A 241 -12.84 14.71 17.08
N ARG A 242 -12.70 15.74 17.93
CA ARG A 242 -13.24 17.08 17.62
C ARG A 242 -12.56 17.64 16.39
N VAL A 243 -11.37 17.14 16.07
CA VAL A 243 -10.67 17.35 14.83
C VAL A 243 -9.81 16.10 14.62
N TRP A 244 -10.24 15.16 13.77
CA TRP A 244 -9.22 14.42 13.02
C TRP A 244 -8.46 15.51 12.28
N LYS A 245 -7.13 15.62 12.46
CA LYS A 245 -6.35 16.54 11.62
C LYS A 245 -6.76 16.26 10.17
N LYS A 246 -7.00 17.32 9.39
CA LYS A 246 -7.46 17.22 7.99
C LYS A 246 -6.71 16.13 7.21
N GLU A 247 -5.40 16.03 7.47
CA GLU A 247 -4.49 14.98 7.00
C GLU A 247 -4.98 13.56 7.33
N MET A 248 -5.28 13.23 8.59
CA MET A 248 -5.79 11.89 8.94
C MET A 248 -7.16 11.61 8.33
N CYS A 249 -8.02 12.62 8.24
CA CYS A 249 -9.33 12.43 7.59
C CYS A 249 -9.16 12.09 6.09
N GLU A 250 -8.38 12.89 5.37
CA GLU A 250 -8.08 12.69 3.94
C GLU A 250 -7.35 11.36 3.66
N MET A 251 -6.56 10.86 4.62
CA MET A 251 -5.79 9.62 4.49
C MET A 251 -6.56 8.35 4.87
N VAL A 252 -7.51 8.42 5.82
CA VAL A 252 -8.16 7.22 6.37
C VAL A 252 -9.47 6.87 5.67
N ARG A 253 -10.24 7.86 5.19
CA ARG A 253 -11.49 7.64 4.43
C ARG A 253 -11.84 8.85 3.55
N PRO A 254 -11.31 8.98 2.33
CA PRO A 254 -11.63 10.11 1.44
C PRO A 254 -13.14 10.26 1.14
N ASP A 255 -13.89 9.16 1.18
CA ASP A 255 -15.34 9.05 0.93
C ASP A 255 -16.22 9.31 2.17
N HIS A 256 -15.66 9.34 3.39
CA HIS A 256 -16.40 9.61 4.63
C HIS A 256 -16.04 10.95 5.28
N CYS A 257 -15.15 11.73 4.65
CA CYS A 257 -14.79 13.06 5.13
C CYS A 257 -15.81 14.08 4.70
N TRP A 258 -16.84 14.26 5.52
CA TRP A 258 -17.72 15.42 5.43
C TRP A 258 -16.93 16.66 5.87
N THR A 259 -16.34 17.40 4.91
CA THR A 259 -15.68 18.70 5.12
C THR A 259 -16.67 19.83 5.38
N GLY A 260 -17.90 19.52 5.79
CA GLY A 260 -18.92 20.50 6.11
C GLY A 260 -18.41 21.43 7.21
N LYS A 261 -17.94 22.61 6.81
CA LYS A 261 -17.84 23.78 7.68
C LYS A 261 -19.21 23.95 8.31
N ARG A 262 -19.37 23.47 9.55
CA ARG A 262 -20.40 24.00 10.43
C ARG A 262 -19.95 25.40 10.79
N VAL A 263 -20.43 26.37 10.02
CA VAL A 263 -20.52 27.75 10.48
C VAL A 263 -21.44 27.68 11.69
N TRP A 264 -20.87 27.67 12.89
CA TRP A 264 -21.62 27.94 14.10
C TRP A 264 -21.95 29.43 14.07
N GLY A 265 -23.07 29.76 13.43
CA GLY A 265 -23.78 31.01 13.65
C GLY A 265 -24.63 30.87 14.91
N ASP A 266 -24.32 31.74 15.86
CA ASP A 266 -24.96 32.08 17.12
C ASP A 266 -26.25 31.40 17.59
N ASN A 267 -26.22 31.16 18.91
CA ASN A 267 -27.37 30.83 19.74
C ASN A 267 -28.51 31.84 19.58
N GLY A 268 -29.69 31.34 19.20
CA GLY A 268 -30.92 32.12 19.17
C GLY A 268 -32.15 31.24 19.27
N ASN A 269 -32.53 30.90 20.50
CA ASN A 269 -33.85 30.46 20.98
C ASN A 269 -34.93 30.08 19.94
N GLY A 270 -35.45 28.86 20.07
CA GLY A 270 -36.91 28.66 20.02
C GLY A 270 -37.43 27.54 19.13
N LYS A 271 -37.98 26.52 19.80
CA LYS A 271 -39.13 25.70 19.38
C LYS A 271 -38.91 24.70 18.23
N GLY A 272 -39.02 23.41 18.56
CA GLY A 272 -39.52 22.40 17.59
C GLY A 272 -40.99 22.67 17.22
N PRO A 273 -41.67 21.80 16.44
CA PRO A 273 -41.37 20.40 16.12
C PRO A 273 -41.43 20.10 14.60
N TYR A 274 -41.22 18.85 14.17
CA TYR A 274 -42.18 18.11 13.32
C TYR A 274 -41.75 16.65 13.14
N LYS A 275 -42.73 15.77 13.30
CA LYS A 275 -42.71 14.33 13.05
C LYS A 275 -42.64 14.07 11.54
N ILE A 276 -42.02 12.95 11.14
CA ILE A 276 -42.29 12.33 9.85
C ILE A 276 -42.83 10.93 10.11
N GLY A 277 -44.04 10.69 9.65
CA GLY A 277 -44.64 9.37 9.51
C GLY A 277 -45.39 9.33 8.19
N LYS A 278 -44.81 8.62 7.21
CA LYS A 278 -45.32 7.42 6.55
C LYS A 278 -44.21 6.89 5.65
#